data_AF-G7K2D9-F1
#
_entry.id   AF-G7K2D9-F1
#
_cell.length_a   1.000
_cell.length_b   1.000
_cell.length_c   1.000
_cell.angle_alpha   90.00
_cell.angle_beta   90.00
_cell.angle_gamma   90.00
#
_symmetry.space_group_name_H-M   'P 1'
#
loop_
_entity.id
_entity.type
_entity.pdbx_description
1 polymer ?
#
loop_
_entity_poly.entity_id
_entity_poly.type
_entity_poly.pdbx_seq_one_letter_code
_entity_poly.pdbx_strand_id
1 'polypeptide(L)'
;MGVAAVPLLPSSIFFTSNKSKLRIKANYGIKFITNSDWFQVGRPIGNYGFMNVTTSSTDQYSLGGGLKTQDVQEGSVKIRLYEGRVSQGPLKQTPVLFKVYPGTRAGGVVADMMAANELNSHMFLQSSSKGISQHLMLLLGGFETTTGEQWLAFRDYGKSTAADYAKVASEKVSKLSSWNSFERGQSMKRRRRFIIKLLQGALRGLAYMHDHDRLHQSLGPFSVSLNTISESEAPYLIPRLRDLAFSVSVRYSELEDSGPLTEGLWARASAASAFTYLEKRAFGIADDIYEAGLLFAYLAFVPFCEAGVMDGLSLQRLLENTFRLDLEATREYCIADDKLVNAIEFLDLGDGAGWELLQAMLNADFRKRPTAEAVLSHRFMTGEVL
;
A
#
# COMPACT_ATOMS: atom_id res chain seq x y z
N MET A 1 34.87 43.98 -24.37
CA MET A 1 35.02 42.57 -23.97
C MET A 1 33.79 42.20 -23.16
N GLY A 2 32.91 41.40 -23.77
CA GLY A 2 31.56 41.14 -23.28
C GLY A 2 31.54 40.05 -22.21
N VAL A 3 30.74 40.28 -21.18
CA VAL A 3 30.38 39.27 -20.18
C VAL A 3 29.11 38.59 -20.68
N ALA A 4 29.20 37.29 -20.99
CA ALA A 4 28.09 36.50 -21.48
C ALA A 4 27.06 36.28 -20.37
N ALA A 5 25.82 36.69 -20.62
CA ALA A 5 24.67 36.38 -19.79
C ALA A 5 24.32 34.89 -19.92
N VAL A 6 24.30 34.18 -18.80
CA VAL A 6 23.77 32.81 -18.70
C VAL A 6 22.23 32.91 -18.72
N PRO A 7 21.52 32.21 -19.61
CA PRO A 7 20.07 32.28 -19.63
C PRO A 7 19.48 31.49 -18.45
N LEU A 8 18.62 32.18 -17.68
CA LEU A 8 17.75 31.59 -16.66
C LEU A 8 16.79 30.59 -17.33
N LEU A 9 16.84 29.32 -16.92
CA LEU A 9 15.84 28.31 -17.27
C LEU A 9 14.50 28.63 -16.58
N PRO A 10 13.34 28.47 -17.26
CA PRO A 10 12.05 28.72 -16.64
C PRO A 10 11.68 27.59 -15.66
N SER A 11 11.41 27.99 -14.42
CA SER A 11 10.76 27.17 -13.39
C SER A 11 9.29 26.94 -13.74
N SER A 12 9.00 25.83 -14.42
CA SER A 12 7.68 25.18 -14.47
C SER A 12 7.89 23.82 -15.13
N ILE A 13 7.61 22.72 -14.44
CA ILE A 13 7.62 21.36 -15.01
C ILE A 13 6.27 20.65 -14.77
N PHE A 14 5.51 21.03 -13.73
CA PHE A 14 4.23 20.39 -13.40
C PHE A 14 3.10 20.58 -14.42
N PHE A 15 3.14 21.63 -15.25
CA PHE A 15 2.14 21.86 -16.31
C PHE A 15 2.74 22.12 -17.70
N THR A 16 4.02 21.83 -17.91
CA THR A 16 4.79 22.24 -19.10
C THR A 16 5.65 21.14 -19.72
N SER A 17 5.41 19.87 -19.39
CA SER A 17 5.77 18.77 -20.28
C SER A 17 4.69 18.63 -21.36
N ASN A 18 5.01 19.12 -22.55
CA ASN A 18 4.21 19.13 -23.77
C ASN A 18 2.89 19.92 -23.74
N LYS A 19 2.91 21.06 -24.45
CA LYS A 19 1.74 21.65 -25.14
C LYS A 19 1.14 20.72 -26.21
N SER A 20 1.14 19.40 -26.02
CA SER A 20 0.04 18.60 -26.54
C SER A 20 -1.17 19.00 -25.71
N LYS A 21 -2.19 19.56 -26.36
CA LYS A 21 -3.52 19.69 -25.76
C LYS A 21 -3.87 18.31 -25.17
N LEU A 22 -3.67 18.12 -23.86
CA LEU A 22 -4.23 17.01 -23.11
C LEU A 22 -5.72 17.31 -23.05
N ARG A 23 -6.37 17.01 -24.17
CA ARG A 23 -7.80 17.05 -24.34
C ARG A 23 -8.29 15.82 -23.60
N ILE A 24 -8.35 15.94 -22.28
CA ILE A 24 -8.89 14.93 -21.38
C ILE A 24 -10.34 14.71 -21.81
N LYS A 25 -10.57 13.68 -22.64
CA LYS A 25 -11.91 13.11 -22.78
C LYS A 25 -12.14 12.31 -21.50
N ALA A 26 -12.63 13.00 -20.47
CA ALA A 26 -13.18 12.36 -19.29
C ALA A 26 -14.43 11.60 -19.72
N ASN A 27 -14.27 10.32 -20.07
CA ASN A 27 -15.42 9.44 -20.23
C ASN A 27 -15.85 8.99 -18.83
N TYR A 28 -16.99 9.54 -18.40
CA TYR A 28 -17.84 9.18 -17.27
C TYR A 28 -17.22 9.12 -15.85
N GLY A 29 -17.60 10.09 -15.02
CA GLY A 29 -17.77 9.86 -13.58
C GLY A 29 -17.55 11.09 -12.69
N ILE A 30 -16.32 11.61 -12.64
CA ILE A 30 -15.91 12.61 -11.64
C ILE A 30 -15.08 13.69 -12.30
N LYS A 31 -15.51 14.95 -12.21
CA LYS A 31 -14.75 16.10 -12.70
C LYS A 31 -13.59 16.37 -11.74
N PHE A 32 -12.36 16.14 -12.21
CA PHE A 32 -11.14 16.44 -11.46
C PHE A 32 -11.03 17.94 -11.15
N ILE A 33 -10.79 18.29 -9.88
CA ILE A 33 -10.75 19.68 -9.40
C ILE A 33 -9.30 20.18 -9.36
N THR A 34 -9.00 21.25 -10.10
CA THR A 34 -7.66 21.87 -10.13
C THR A 34 -7.60 23.26 -9.50
N ASN A 35 -8.74 23.94 -9.34
CA ASN A 35 -8.77 25.25 -8.71
C ASN A 35 -8.74 25.09 -7.17
N SER A 36 -7.71 25.64 -6.52
CA SER A 36 -7.57 25.62 -5.05
C SER A 36 -8.75 26.24 -4.31
N ASP A 37 -9.44 27.23 -4.90
CA ASP A 37 -10.58 27.92 -4.26
C ASP A 37 -11.80 26.99 -4.05
N TRP A 38 -11.82 25.84 -4.73
CA TRP A 38 -12.84 24.80 -4.58
C TRP A 38 -12.60 23.91 -3.35
N PHE A 39 -11.51 24.16 -2.62
CA PHE A 39 -11.15 23.42 -1.44
C PHE A 39 -11.12 24.33 -0.22
N GLN A 40 -11.63 23.82 0.90
CA GLN A 40 -11.41 24.39 2.21
C GLN A 40 -10.50 23.44 2.99
N VAL A 41 -9.27 23.91 3.27
CA VAL A 41 -8.29 23.19 4.09
C VAL A 41 -8.63 23.37 5.56
N GLY A 42 -8.59 22.28 6.32
CA GLY A 42 -8.83 22.21 7.75
C GLY A 42 -7.54 22.00 8.54
N ARG A 43 -7.63 21.30 9.67
CA ARG A 43 -6.50 21.11 10.58
C ARG A 43 -5.45 20.13 10.01
N PRO A 44 -4.17 20.30 10.39
CA PRO A 44 -3.17 19.25 10.17
C PRO A 44 -3.51 18.02 11.00
N ILE A 45 -3.39 16.84 10.41
CA ILE A 45 -3.72 15.56 11.07
C ILE A 45 -2.52 14.63 11.22
N GLY A 46 -1.39 14.93 10.56
CA GLY A 46 -0.18 14.16 10.71
C GLY A 46 0.86 14.46 9.64
N ASN A 47 2.00 13.78 9.77
CA ASN A 47 3.06 13.77 8.78
C ASN A 47 3.36 12.33 8.40
N TYR A 48 3.76 12.11 7.15
CA TYR A 48 4.12 10.82 6.60
C TYR A 48 5.45 10.97 5.85
N GLY A 49 6.39 10.04 6.03
CA GLY A 49 7.65 10.01 5.31
C GLY A 49 7.68 8.82 4.35
N PHE A 50 8.18 9.03 3.14
CA PHE A 50 8.53 7.92 2.25
C PHE A 50 10.02 7.64 2.32
N MET A 51 10.41 6.37 2.41
CA MET A 51 11.82 5.96 2.32
C MET A 51 12.16 5.72 0.84
N ASN A 52 13.20 6.39 0.33
CA ASN A 52 13.81 6.03 -0.94
C ASN A 52 14.78 4.86 -0.72
N VAL A 53 14.65 3.79 -1.49
CA VAL A 53 15.72 2.80 -1.64
C VAL A 53 16.69 3.35 -2.69
N THR A 54 17.57 4.27 -2.29
CA THR A 54 18.77 4.56 -3.09
C THR A 54 19.79 3.48 -2.78
N THR A 55 20.20 2.73 -3.79
CA THR A 55 21.34 1.82 -3.72
C THR A 55 22.61 2.62 -3.45
N SER A 56 22.95 2.78 -2.17
CA SER A 56 24.25 3.27 -1.75
C SER A 56 25.28 2.19 -2.05
N SER A 57 26.09 2.44 -3.07
CA SER A 57 27.24 1.65 -3.47
C SER A 57 28.33 1.69 -2.40
N THR A 58 28.26 0.81 -1.40
CA THR A 58 29.39 0.23 -0.65
C THR A 58 28.83 -0.80 0.32
N ASP A 59 28.78 -2.07 -0.13
CA ASP A 59 29.31 -3.23 0.61
C ASP A 59 29.03 -4.49 -0.22
N GLN A 60 30.11 -4.98 -0.84
CA GLN A 60 30.14 -6.30 -1.47
C GLN A 60 30.07 -7.37 -0.37
N TYR A 61 29.39 -8.48 -0.69
CA TYR A 61 29.20 -9.70 0.10
C TYR A 61 28.04 -9.70 1.10
N SER A 62 26.81 -9.76 0.58
CA SER A 62 25.71 -10.53 1.18
C SER A 62 24.79 -11.06 0.08
N LEU A 63 24.87 -12.37 -0.17
CA LEU A 63 23.84 -13.12 -0.88
C LEU A 63 22.56 -13.06 -0.03
N GLY A 64 21.61 -12.23 -0.41
CA GLY A 64 20.33 -12.14 0.29
C GLY A 64 19.41 -11.09 -0.33
N GLY A 65 18.41 -11.55 -1.09
CA GLY A 65 17.27 -10.74 -1.53
C GLY A 65 16.36 -10.39 -0.35
N GLY A 66 16.88 -9.62 0.61
CA GLY A 66 16.13 -9.09 1.74
C GLY A 66 15.94 -7.59 1.56
N LEU A 67 14.71 -7.12 1.65
CA LEU A 67 14.42 -5.71 1.89
C LEU A 67 13.09 -5.59 2.63
N LYS A 68 13.17 -5.37 3.94
CA LYS A 68 12.69 -4.14 4.59
C LYS A 68 13.00 -4.16 6.10
N THR A 69 14.29 -4.15 6.43
CA THR A 69 14.75 -3.42 7.62
C THR A 69 16.11 -2.83 7.33
N GLN A 70 16.11 -1.61 6.83
CA GLN A 70 17.26 -0.72 6.95
C GLN A 70 16.89 0.30 8.01
N ASP A 71 17.85 0.63 8.89
CA ASP A 71 17.68 1.51 10.04
C ASP A 71 16.80 2.73 9.76
N VAL A 72 16.00 3.12 10.75
CA VAL A 72 15.08 4.26 10.71
C VAL A 72 15.88 5.56 10.52
N GLN A 73 16.23 5.89 9.28
CA GLN A 73 16.55 7.25 8.86
C GLN A 73 15.26 7.86 8.29
N GLU A 74 14.88 9.02 8.82
CA GLU A 74 13.74 9.83 8.35
C GLU A 74 13.88 10.02 6.83
N GLY A 75 12.88 9.53 6.07
CA GLY A 75 12.90 9.61 4.61
C GLY A 75 13.07 11.05 4.11
N SER A 76 13.73 11.23 2.96
CA SER A 76 14.08 12.55 2.43
C SER A 76 12.87 13.43 2.07
N VAL A 77 11.69 12.84 1.91
CA VAL A 77 10.44 13.55 1.60
C VAL A 77 9.44 13.44 2.75
N LYS A 78 9.16 14.58 3.39
CA LYS A 78 8.18 14.71 4.47
C LYS A 78 6.85 15.26 3.95
N ILE A 79 5.87 14.38 3.85
CA ILE A 79 4.50 14.71 3.42
C ILE A 79 3.68 15.12 4.63
N ARG A 80 2.89 16.17 4.47
CA ARG A 80 1.95 16.61 5.50
C ARG A 80 0.55 16.20 5.12
N LEU A 81 -0.25 15.82 6.11
CA LEU A 81 -1.64 15.43 5.96
C LEU A 81 -2.54 16.49 6.58
N TYR A 82 -3.55 16.92 5.84
CA TYR A 82 -4.58 17.84 6.32
C TYR A 82 -5.96 17.26 6.06
N GLU A 83 -6.90 17.49 6.97
CA GLU A 83 -8.31 17.30 6.64
C GLU A 83 -8.82 18.51 5.85
N GLY A 84 -9.94 18.34 5.17
CA GLY A 84 -10.67 19.46 4.58
C GLY A 84 -11.95 19.01 3.90
N ARG A 85 -12.47 19.88 3.03
CA ARG A 85 -13.68 19.59 2.24
C ARG A 85 -13.71 20.34 0.93
N VAL A 86 -14.49 19.84 -0.01
CA VAL A 86 -14.85 20.59 -1.23
C VAL A 86 -15.83 21.72 -0.84
N SER A 87 -15.50 22.96 -1.21
CA SER A 87 -16.26 24.17 -0.83
C SER A 87 -17.37 24.52 -1.84
N GLN A 88 -17.23 24.12 -3.11
CA GLN A 88 -18.10 24.53 -4.21
C GLN A 88 -18.36 23.41 -5.24
N GLY A 89 -19.32 23.62 -6.14
CA GLY A 89 -19.65 22.69 -7.22
C GLY A 89 -20.43 21.43 -6.78
N PRO A 90 -20.56 20.44 -7.67
CA PRO A 90 -21.40 19.25 -7.43
C PRO A 90 -20.95 18.37 -6.25
N LEU A 91 -19.67 18.46 -5.88
CA LEU A 91 -19.07 17.71 -4.77
C LEU A 91 -19.03 18.53 -3.47
N LYS A 92 -19.70 19.68 -3.38
CA LYS A 92 -19.71 20.55 -2.19
C LYS A 92 -20.00 19.76 -0.91
N GLN A 93 -19.28 20.08 0.15
CA GLN A 93 -19.25 19.38 1.45
C GLN A 93 -18.64 17.99 1.45
N THR A 94 -18.14 17.46 0.32
CA THR A 94 -17.42 16.17 0.32
C THR A 94 -16.15 16.30 1.17
N PRO A 95 -15.99 15.47 2.22
CA PRO A 95 -14.78 15.45 3.03
C PRO A 95 -13.57 14.98 2.23
N VAL A 96 -12.43 15.62 2.45
CA VAL A 96 -11.17 15.29 1.77
C VAL A 96 -10.00 15.17 2.73
N LEU A 97 -9.09 14.26 2.38
CA LEU A 97 -7.75 14.14 2.93
C LEU A 97 -6.78 14.76 1.94
N PHE A 98 -6.06 15.79 2.36
CA PHE A 98 -4.96 16.34 1.57
C PHE A 98 -3.66 15.62 1.90
N LYS A 99 -2.95 15.17 0.86
CA LYS A 99 -1.52 14.85 0.93
C LYS A 99 -0.75 16.01 0.33
N VAL A 100 0.14 16.60 1.13
CA VAL A 100 0.91 17.79 0.75
C VAL A 100 2.37 17.43 0.63
N TYR A 101 2.85 17.40 -0.61
CA TYR A 101 4.25 17.21 -0.92
C TYR A 101 4.98 18.55 -0.85
N PRO A 102 6.17 18.58 -0.21
CA PRO A 102 6.99 19.79 -0.18
C PRO A 102 7.43 20.12 -1.61
N GLY A 103 7.44 21.41 -1.98
CA GLY A 103 7.95 21.83 -3.28
C GLY A 103 9.46 21.61 -3.40
N THR A 104 10.00 21.69 -4.63
CA THR A 104 11.40 21.37 -4.97
C THR A 104 12.44 21.98 -4.03
N ARG A 105 12.20 23.20 -3.54
CA ARG A 105 13.13 23.91 -2.64
C ARG A 105 13.29 23.23 -1.27
N ALA A 106 12.26 22.54 -0.79
CA ALA A 106 12.25 21.89 0.52
C ALA A 106 12.32 20.35 0.42
N GLY A 107 11.75 19.77 -0.64
CA GLY A 107 11.68 18.32 -0.84
C GLY A 107 12.60 17.75 -1.93
N GLY A 108 13.30 18.63 -2.66
CA GLY A 108 14.08 18.24 -3.83
C GLY A 108 13.21 17.72 -4.99
N VAL A 109 13.88 17.27 -6.06
CA VAL A 109 13.24 16.71 -7.27
C VAL A 109 12.46 15.43 -6.97
N VAL A 110 12.84 14.71 -5.91
CA VAL A 110 12.19 13.47 -5.49
C VAL A 110 10.74 13.74 -5.04
N ALA A 111 10.50 14.77 -4.22
CA ALA A 111 9.15 15.06 -3.74
C ALA A 111 8.18 15.36 -4.90
N ASP A 112 8.64 16.11 -5.89
CA ASP A 112 7.88 16.44 -7.09
C ASP A 112 7.59 15.18 -7.93
N MET A 113 8.61 14.34 -8.14
CA MET A 113 8.46 13.08 -8.85
C MET A 113 7.42 12.17 -8.18
N MET A 114 7.45 12.07 -6.84
CA MET A 114 6.50 11.27 -6.07
C MET A 114 5.07 11.80 -6.16
N ALA A 115 4.89 13.13 -6.04
CA ALA A 115 3.58 13.76 -6.19
C ALA A 115 3.01 13.55 -7.59
N ALA A 116 3.84 13.76 -8.62
CA ALA A 116 3.46 13.56 -10.02
C ALA A 116 3.10 12.09 -10.29
N ASN A 117 3.87 11.14 -9.76
CA ASN A 117 3.61 9.72 -9.94
C ASN A 117 2.31 9.27 -9.24
N GLU A 118 2.06 9.74 -8.01
CA GLU A 118 0.81 9.44 -7.31
C GLU A 118 -0.40 10.02 -8.08
N LEU A 119 -0.33 11.28 -8.51
CA LEU A 119 -1.36 11.94 -9.33
C LEU A 119 -1.64 11.13 -10.61
N ASN A 120 -0.60 10.83 -11.38
CA ASN A 120 -0.73 10.11 -12.66
C ASN A 120 -1.29 8.71 -12.47
N SER A 121 -0.85 7.99 -11.43
CA SER A 121 -1.33 6.64 -11.13
C SER A 121 -2.82 6.63 -10.80
N HIS A 122 -3.28 7.57 -9.96
CA HIS A 122 -4.71 7.71 -9.66
C HIS A 122 -5.52 8.13 -10.88
N MET A 123 -5.04 9.11 -11.65
CA MET A 123 -5.73 9.56 -12.86
C MET A 123 -5.88 8.43 -13.89
N PHE A 124 -4.83 7.64 -14.07
CA PHE A 124 -4.84 6.48 -14.96
C PHE A 124 -5.87 5.44 -14.48
N LEU A 125 -5.77 4.99 -13.23
CA LEU A 125 -6.66 3.96 -12.67
C LEU A 125 -8.12 4.42 -12.60
N GLN A 126 -8.39 5.71 -12.41
CA GLN A 126 -9.76 6.26 -12.38
C GLN A 126 -10.36 6.52 -13.76
N SER A 127 -9.53 6.58 -14.80
CA SER A 127 -9.98 6.78 -16.19
C SER A 127 -10.38 5.50 -16.91
N SER A 128 -10.34 4.35 -16.21
CA SER A 128 -10.62 3.05 -16.82
C SER A 128 -12.06 2.93 -17.32
N SER A 129 -12.20 2.34 -18.51
CA SER A 129 -13.50 1.93 -19.06
C SER A 129 -14.21 0.86 -18.23
N LYS A 130 -13.49 0.12 -17.37
CA LYS A 130 -14.05 -0.90 -16.45
C LYS A 130 -14.66 -0.28 -15.18
N GLY A 131 -14.65 1.05 -15.06
CA GLY A 131 -15.15 1.79 -13.90
C GLY A 131 -14.09 1.93 -12.79
N ILE A 132 -14.43 2.66 -11.73
CA ILE A 132 -13.51 2.94 -10.62
C ILE A 132 -13.66 1.86 -9.55
N SER A 133 -12.56 1.21 -9.17
CA SER A 133 -12.56 0.25 -8.05
C SER A 133 -12.92 0.93 -6.74
N GLN A 134 -13.94 0.40 -6.04
CA GLN A 134 -14.29 0.84 -4.69
C GLN A 134 -13.20 0.53 -3.65
N HIS A 135 -12.23 -0.31 -4.01
CA HIS A 135 -11.11 -0.76 -3.17
C HIS A 135 -9.82 0.02 -3.42
N LEU A 136 -9.90 1.14 -4.14
CA LEU A 136 -8.83 2.12 -4.26
C LEU A 136 -9.28 3.48 -3.70
N MET A 137 -8.35 4.23 -3.11
CA MET A 137 -8.62 5.60 -2.69
C MET A 137 -8.90 6.48 -3.91
N LEU A 138 -9.86 7.39 -3.76
CA LEU A 138 -10.34 8.23 -4.86
C LEU A 138 -9.70 9.61 -4.78
N LEU A 139 -8.97 9.99 -5.82
CA LEU A 139 -8.45 11.32 -6.03
C LEU A 139 -9.53 12.22 -6.66
N LEU A 140 -9.87 13.29 -5.95
CA LEU A 140 -10.88 14.27 -6.37
C LEU A 140 -10.28 15.49 -7.07
N GLY A 141 -9.02 15.81 -6.76
CA GLY A 141 -8.35 16.97 -7.31
C GLY A 141 -6.89 17.08 -6.90
N GLY A 142 -6.23 18.08 -7.45
CA GLY A 142 -4.88 18.46 -7.06
C GLY A 142 -4.50 19.83 -7.58
N PHE A 143 -3.67 20.54 -6.84
CA PHE A 143 -3.22 21.88 -7.18
C PHE A 143 -1.80 22.14 -6.65
N GLU A 144 -1.13 23.11 -7.25
CA GLU A 144 0.17 23.60 -6.82
C GLU A 144 0.02 24.99 -6.19
N THR A 145 0.71 25.22 -5.08
CA THR A 145 0.74 26.54 -4.43
C THR A 145 1.83 27.43 -5.04
N THR A 146 1.80 28.73 -4.74
CA THR A 146 2.87 29.66 -5.13
C THR A 146 4.24 29.31 -4.52
N THR A 147 4.28 28.49 -3.46
CA THR A 147 5.51 27.97 -2.86
C THR A 147 6.02 26.71 -3.55
N GLY A 148 5.31 26.20 -4.55
CA GLY A 148 5.63 24.98 -5.31
C GLY A 148 5.19 23.68 -4.62
N GLU A 149 4.44 23.77 -3.53
CA GLU A 149 3.92 22.57 -2.85
C GLU A 149 2.83 21.92 -3.69
N GLN A 150 2.85 20.60 -3.77
CA GLN A 150 1.86 19.82 -4.51
C GLN A 150 0.83 19.27 -3.53
N TRP A 151 -0.42 19.68 -3.71
CA TRP A 151 -1.54 19.30 -2.86
C TRP A 151 -2.43 18.33 -3.63
N LEU A 152 -2.52 17.09 -3.16
CA LEU A 152 -3.41 16.06 -3.72
C LEU A 152 -4.60 15.85 -2.78
N ALA A 153 -5.81 16.02 -3.32
CA ALA A 153 -7.06 15.97 -2.57
C ALA A 153 -7.77 14.62 -2.80
N PHE A 154 -7.76 13.77 -1.79
CA PHE A 154 -8.41 12.46 -1.82
C PHE A 154 -9.73 12.50 -1.08
N ARG A 155 -10.71 11.72 -1.53
CA ARG A 155 -11.94 11.52 -0.77
C ARG A 155 -11.62 10.86 0.57
N ASP A 156 -12.07 11.46 1.66
CA ASP A 156 -11.92 10.88 2.99
C ASP A 156 -13.01 9.82 3.19
N TYR A 157 -12.57 8.56 3.32
CA TYR A 157 -13.43 7.41 3.59
C TYR A 157 -13.34 6.92 5.04
N GLY A 158 -12.52 7.55 5.87
CA GLY A 158 -12.14 7.07 7.19
C GLY A 158 -10.67 7.33 7.47
N LYS A 159 -10.36 7.63 8.73
CA LYS A 159 -9.02 8.04 9.17
C LYS A 159 -8.14 6.88 9.62
N SER A 160 -8.71 5.69 9.76
CA SER A 160 -8.01 4.52 10.26
C SER A 160 -7.40 3.70 9.13
N THR A 161 -6.27 3.07 9.44
CA THR A 161 -5.56 2.12 8.58
C THR A 161 -5.69 0.69 9.13
N ALA A 162 -5.25 -0.30 8.36
CA ALA A 162 -5.14 -1.66 8.86
C ALA A 162 -4.14 -1.78 10.04
N ALA A 163 -3.10 -0.94 10.08
CA ALA A 163 -2.20 -0.82 11.23
C ALA A 163 -2.93 -0.32 12.49
N ASP A 164 -3.76 0.72 12.37
CA ASP A 164 -4.54 1.26 13.49
C ASP A 164 -5.52 0.20 14.02
N TYR A 165 -6.19 -0.52 13.12
CA TYR A 165 -7.05 -1.64 13.50
C TYR A 165 -6.26 -2.72 14.25
N ALA A 166 -5.13 -3.17 13.71
CA ALA A 166 -4.33 -4.23 14.32
C ALA A 166 -3.85 -3.86 15.72
N LYS A 167 -3.43 -2.61 15.92
CA LYS A 167 -3.09 -2.06 17.23
C LYS A 167 -4.27 -2.10 18.20
N VAL A 168 -5.43 -1.60 17.79
CA VAL A 168 -6.64 -1.60 18.64
C VAL A 168 -7.09 -3.05 18.95
N ALA A 169 -6.95 -3.96 18.00
CA ALA A 169 -7.32 -5.36 18.16
C ALA A 169 -6.39 -6.08 19.14
N SER A 170 -5.08 -5.86 19.09
CA SER A 170 -4.11 -6.46 20.01
C SER A 170 -4.24 -5.92 21.43
N GLU A 171 -4.46 -4.61 21.58
CA GLU A 171 -4.77 -4.00 22.89
C GLU A 171 -6.06 -4.56 23.52
N LYS A 172 -7.05 -4.93 22.70
CA LYS A 172 -8.26 -5.62 23.17
C LYS A 172 -7.95 -7.04 23.66
N VAL A 173 -7.03 -7.76 23.02
CA VAL A 173 -6.60 -9.10 23.50
C VAL A 173 -6.00 -9.00 24.89
N SER A 174 -5.10 -8.04 25.11
CA SER A 174 -4.48 -7.81 26.43
C SER A 174 -5.48 -7.48 27.55
N LYS A 175 -6.68 -7.00 27.20
CA LYS A 175 -7.74 -6.63 28.17
C LYS A 175 -8.84 -7.69 28.30
N LEU A 176 -8.83 -8.73 27.47
CA LEU A 176 -9.85 -9.77 27.48
C LEU A 176 -9.64 -10.67 28.70
N SER A 177 -10.57 -10.62 29.65
CA SER A 177 -10.51 -11.46 30.85
C SER A 177 -10.69 -12.93 30.48
N SER A 178 -9.92 -13.80 31.12
CA SER A 178 -9.96 -15.26 30.91
C SER A 178 -11.25 -15.92 31.42
N TRP A 179 -12.07 -15.20 32.19
CA TRP A 179 -13.24 -15.73 32.90
C TRP A 179 -14.50 -15.86 32.04
N ASN A 180 -14.56 -15.23 30.86
CA ASN A 180 -15.72 -15.32 29.96
C ASN A 180 -15.35 -15.94 28.59
N SER A 181 -15.26 -17.27 28.57
CA SER A 181 -14.88 -18.05 27.37
C SER A 181 -15.86 -17.86 26.21
N PHE A 182 -17.16 -17.67 26.48
CA PHE A 182 -18.18 -17.46 25.46
C PHE A 182 -18.00 -16.13 24.74
N GLU A 183 -17.82 -15.03 25.48
CA GLU A 183 -17.57 -13.70 24.88
C GLU A 183 -16.26 -13.67 24.10
N ARG A 184 -15.22 -14.34 24.62
CA ARG A 184 -13.93 -14.50 23.92
C ARG A 184 -14.11 -15.22 22.58
N GLY A 185 -14.82 -16.35 22.57
CA GLY A 185 -15.09 -17.09 21.34
C GLY A 185 -15.86 -16.28 20.29
N GLN A 186 -16.90 -15.54 20.71
CA GLN A 186 -17.66 -14.67 19.79
C GLN A 186 -16.82 -13.49 19.27
N SER A 187 -15.97 -12.91 20.12
CA SER A 187 -15.05 -11.85 19.72
C SER A 187 -14.07 -12.34 18.65
N MET A 188 -13.46 -13.51 18.87
CA MET A 188 -12.54 -14.10 17.89
C MET A 188 -13.23 -14.44 16.56
N LYS A 189 -14.47 -14.97 16.58
CA LYS A 189 -15.24 -15.19 15.35
C LYS A 189 -15.48 -13.89 14.56
N ARG A 190 -15.84 -12.79 15.23
CA ARG A 190 -16.01 -11.48 14.58
C ARG A 190 -14.69 -10.97 14.00
N ARG A 191 -13.61 -11.09 14.74
CA ARG A 191 -12.26 -10.73 14.29
C ARG A 191 -11.83 -11.48 13.04
N ARG A 192 -11.99 -12.81 13.02
CA ARG A 192 -11.68 -13.66 11.85
C ARG A 192 -12.42 -13.17 10.61
N ARG A 193 -13.73 -12.91 10.73
CA ARG A 193 -14.56 -12.36 9.64
C ARG A 193 -14.10 -10.98 9.18
N PHE A 194 -13.77 -10.10 10.13
CA PHE A 194 -13.31 -8.75 9.83
C PHE A 194 -11.99 -8.76 9.06
N ILE A 195 -11.02 -9.56 9.50
CA ILE A 195 -9.70 -9.68 8.86
C ILE A 195 -9.81 -10.30 7.47
N ILE A 196 -10.61 -11.36 7.28
CA ILE A 196 -10.85 -11.93 5.94
C ILE A 196 -11.51 -10.89 5.02
N LYS A 197 -12.49 -10.12 5.50
CA LYS A 197 -13.07 -9.00 4.73
C LYS A 197 -12.05 -7.91 4.39
N LEU A 198 -11.13 -7.61 5.32
CA LEU A 198 -10.04 -6.67 5.12
C LEU A 198 -9.13 -7.13 3.98
N LEU A 199 -8.64 -8.38 4.07
CA LEU A 199 -7.77 -8.99 3.07
C LEU A 199 -8.45 -9.07 1.70
N GLN A 200 -9.71 -9.53 1.65
CA GLN A 200 -10.51 -9.54 0.41
C GLN A 200 -10.55 -8.15 -0.26
N GLY A 201 -10.78 -7.09 0.51
CA GLY A 201 -10.83 -5.74 -0.05
C GLY A 201 -9.47 -5.27 -0.58
N ALA A 202 -8.39 -5.47 0.20
CA ALA A 202 -7.04 -5.11 -0.23
C ALA A 202 -6.66 -5.84 -1.53
N LEU A 203 -6.91 -7.15 -1.62
CA LEU A 203 -6.57 -7.93 -2.82
C LEU A 203 -7.49 -7.66 -4.01
N ARG A 204 -8.75 -7.26 -3.80
CA ARG A 204 -9.59 -6.75 -4.90
C ARG A 204 -9.06 -5.44 -5.45
N GLY A 205 -8.51 -4.57 -4.60
CA GLY A 205 -7.79 -3.37 -5.03
C GLY A 205 -6.57 -3.73 -5.86
N LEU A 206 -5.78 -4.71 -5.39
CA LEU A 206 -4.56 -5.15 -6.05
C LEU A 206 -4.83 -5.84 -7.40
N ALA A 207 -5.79 -6.76 -7.44
CA ALA A 207 -6.27 -7.41 -8.66
C ALA A 207 -6.69 -6.36 -9.71
N TYR A 208 -7.45 -5.35 -9.29
CA TYR A 208 -7.80 -4.25 -10.18
C TYR A 208 -6.56 -3.51 -10.70
N MET A 209 -5.55 -3.23 -9.88
CA MET A 209 -4.32 -2.59 -10.36
C MET A 209 -3.56 -3.47 -11.36
N HIS A 210 -3.42 -4.77 -11.07
CA HIS A 210 -2.73 -5.74 -11.93
C HIS A 210 -3.44 -5.92 -13.29
N ASP A 211 -4.77 -5.95 -13.31
CA ASP A 211 -5.60 -5.96 -14.53
C ASP A 211 -5.47 -4.68 -15.37
N HIS A 212 -4.89 -3.61 -14.80
CA HIS A 212 -4.58 -2.35 -15.49
C HIS A 212 -3.07 -2.14 -15.70
N ASP A 213 -2.27 -3.21 -15.62
CA ASP A 213 -0.81 -3.17 -15.79
C ASP A 213 -0.13 -2.15 -14.84
N ARG A 214 -0.63 -2.06 -13.61
CA ARG A 214 -0.07 -1.20 -12.56
C ARG A 214 0.28 -2.00 -11.32
N LEU A 215 1.46 -1.73 -10.78
CA LEU A 215 1.95 -2.29 -9.52
C LEU A 215 1.75 -1.30 -8.37
N HIS A 216 1.62 -1.81 -7.15
CA HIS A 216 1.52 -0.99 -5.95
C HIS A 216 2.90 -0.64 -5.34
N GLN A 217 3.84 -1.60 -5.28
CA GLN A 217 5.25 -1.45 -4.83
C GLN A 217 5.51 -1.08 -3.35
N SER A 218 4.46 -0.71 -2.62
CA SER A 218 4.57 -0.37 -1.20
C SER A 218 3.38 -0.88 -0.38
N LEU A 219 2.94 -2.11 -0.62
CA LEU A 219 1.86 -2.71 0.16
C LEU A 219 2.32 -2.99 1.59
N GLY A 220 1.41 -2.72 2.52
CA GLY A 220 1.62 -2.89 3.95
C GLY A 220 0.44 -2.37 4.77
N PRO A 221 0.45 -2.51 6.10
CA PRO A 221 -0.72 -2.22 6.93
C PRO A 221 -1.13 -0.74 6.96
N PHE A 222 -0.21 0.19 6.67
CA PHE A 222 -0.52 1.62 6.52
C PHE A 222 -1.11 1.99 5.16
N SER A 223 -0.85 1.18 4.12
CA SER A 223 -1.32 1.40 2.75
C SER A 223 -2.79 1.00 2.53
N VAL A 224 -3.48 0.51 3.57
CA VAL A 224 -4.90 0.11 3.50
C VAL A 224 -5.73 0.99 4.43
N SER A 225 -6.55 1.86 3.83
CA SER A 225 -7.51 2.70 4.56
C SER A 225 -8.80 1.94 4.84
N LEU A 226 -9.34 2.12 6.04
CA LEU A 226 -10.57 1.49 6.53
C LEU A 226 -11.61 2.54 6.89
N ASN A 227 -12.85 2.32 6.46
CA ASN A 227 -14.00 3.15 6.84
C ASN A 227 -14.52 2.87 8.25
N THR A 228 -14.19 1.71 8.81
CA THR A 228 -14.50 1.34 10.19
C THR A 228 -13.44 0.37 10.71
N ILE A 229 -13.18 0.40 12.01
CA ILE A 229 -12.37 -0.59 12.73
C ILE A 229 -13.22 -1.42 13.70
N SER A 230 -14.55 -1.26 13.63
CA SER A 230 -15.49 -2.00 14.45
C SER A 230 -15.74 -3.39 13.85
N GLU A 231 -15.32 -4.44 14.56
CA GLU A 231 -15.48 -5.83 14.09
C GLU A 231 -16.96 -6.24 13.93
N SER A 232 -17.89 -5.59 14.63
CA SER A 232 -19.33 -5.81 14.42
C SER A 232 -19.87 -5.23 13.12
N GLU A 233 -19.15 -4.29 12.51
CA GLU A 233 -19.50 -3.65 11.24
C GLU A 233 -18.77 -4.26 10.04
N ALA A 234 -18.16 -5.45 10.21
CA ALA A 234 -17.50 -6.18 9.13
C ALA A 234 -18.31 -6.28 7.81
N PRO A 235 -19.66 -6.42 7.81
CA PRO A 235 -20.44 -6.40 6.57
C PRO A 235 -20.37 -5.09 5.78
N TYR A 236 -20.07 -3.96 6.43
CA TYR A 236 -19.95 -2.62 5.84
C TYR A 236 -18.50 -2.18 5.62
N LEU A 237 -17.53 -3.04 5.95
CA LEU A 237 -16.11 -2.76 5.76
C LEU A 237 -15.78 -2.70 4.25
N ILE A 238 -15.20 -1.59 3.82
CA ILE A 238 -14.66 -1.41 2.47
C ILE A 238 -13.19 -0.97 2.59
N PRO A 239 -12.25 -1.93 2.60
CA PRO A 239 -10.82 -1.65 2.60
C PRO A 239 -10.41 -1.02 1.26
N ARG A 240 -9.52 -0.02 1.32
CA ARG A 240 -9.02 0.70 0.14
C ARG A 240 -7.52 0.82 0.14
N LEU A 241 -6.87 0.43 -0.95
CA LEU A 241 -5.45 0.71 -1.16
C LEU A 241 -5.24 2.22 -1.41
N ARG A 242 -4.11 2.72 -0.92
CA ARG A 242 -3.69 4.12 -0.99
C ARG A 242 -2.17 4.19 -1.10
N ASP A 243 -1.65 5.41 -1.28
CA ASP A 243 -0.22 5.72 -1.34
C ASP A 243 0.47 5.20 -2.61
N LEU A 244 -0.09 5.59 -3.77
CA LEU A 244 0.40 5.19 -5.10
C LEU A 244 1.63 5.98 -5.59
N ALA A 245 2.37 6.64 -4.69
CA ALA A 245 3.53 7.45 -5.03
C ALA A 245 4.69 6.61 -5.61
N PHE A 246 4.77 5.33 -5.26
CA PHE A 246 5.72 4.36 -5.82
C PHE A 246 5.10 3.44 -6.87
N SER A 247 3.85 3.68 -7.30
CA SER A 247 3.20 2.80 -8.27
C SER A 247 3.95 2.80 -9.60
N VAL A 248 4.12 1.62 -10.19
CA VAL A 248 4.90 1.41 -11.41
C VAL A 248 4.00 0.86 -12.51
N SER A 249 4.23 1.34 -13.74
CA SER A 249 3.63 0.76 -14.94
C SER A 249 4.37 -0.49 -15.33
N VAL A 250 3.65 -1.54 -15.71
CA VAL A 250 4.24 -2.71 -16.37
C VAL A 250 3.80 -2.87 -17.82
N ARG A 251 3.24 -1.80 -18.41
CA ARG A 251 2.92 -1.76 -19.84
C ARG A 251 4.18 -1.85 -20.68
N TYR A 252 4.07 -2.51 -21.84
CA TYR A 252 5.19 -2.75 -22.75
C TYR A 252 5.99 -1.49 -23.08
N SER A 253 5.29 -0.39 -23.36
CA SER A 253 5.90 0.88 -23.73
C SER A 253 6.57 1.66 -22.59
N GLU A 254 6.34 1.26 -21.32
CA GLU A 254 6.78 2.01 -20.13
C GLU A 254 7.76 1.19 -19.27
N LEU A 255 8.04 -0.07 -19.61
CA LEU A 255 8.89 -0.95 -18.81
C LEU A 255 10.40 -0.66 -18.98
N GLU A 256 10.77 0.00 -20.07
CA GLU A 256 12.14 0.43 -20.36
C GLU A 256 12.52 1.74 -19.66
N ASP A 257 11.54 2.46 -19.08
CA ASP A 257 11.80 3.66 -18.29
C ASP A 257 12.46 3.30 -16.97
N SER A 258 13.80 3.36 -16.94
CA SER A 258 14.60 3.24 -15.74
C SER A 258 14.57 4.57 -14.97
N GLY A 259 13.53 4.74 -14.15
CA GLY A 259 13.42 5.86 -13.20
C GLY A 259 13.82 5.46 -11.77
N PRO A 260 14.12 6.43 -10.88
CA PRO A 260 14.47 6.15 -9.48
C PRO A 260 13.43 5.32 -8.72
N LEU A 261 12.14 5.42 -9.09
CA LEU A 261 11.04 4.64 -8.49
C LEU A 261 11.04 3.16 -8.93
N THR A 262 11.68 2.85 -10.06
CA THR A 262 11.69 1.50 -10.67
C THR A 262 13.01 0.77 -10.51
N GLU A 263 14.10 1.48 -10.20
CA GLU A 263 15.46 0.94 -10.15
C GLU A 263 15.56 -0.24 -9.18
N GLY A 264 15.08 -0.07 -7.95
CA GLY A 264 15.09 -1.13 -6.94
C GLY A 264 14.26 -2.36 -7.37
N LEU A 265 13.12 -2.15 -8.03
CA LEU A 265 12.28 -3.23 -8.53
C LEU A 265 13.00 -4.06 -9.61
N TRP A 266 13.59 -3.38 -10.59
CA TRP A 266 14.27 -4.05 -11.71
C TRP A 266 15.61 -4.65 -11.32
N ALA A 267 16.29 -4.11 -10.30
CA ALA A 267 17.43 -4.77 -9.68
C ALA A 267 17.03 -6.11 -9.06
N ARG A 268 15.94 -6.16 -8.28
CA ARG A 268 15.41 -7.42 -7.72
C ARG A 268 14.96 -8.40 -8.81
N ALA A 269 14.30 -7.91 -9.86
CA ALA A 269 13.91 -8.74 -11.00
C ALA A 269 15.13 -9.40 -11.65
N SER A 270 16.19 -8.63 -11.89
CA SER A 270 17.43 -9.13 -12.47
C SER A 270 18.10 -10.16 -11.57
N ALA A 271 18.13 -9.93 -10.26
CA ALA A 271 18.64 -10.89 -9.28
C ALA A 271 17.84 -12.21 -9.25
N ALA A 272 16.52 -12.15 -9.52
CA ALA A 272 15.65 -13.30 -9.67
C ALA A 272 15.71 -13.96 -11.07
N SER A 273 16.67 -13.54 -11.91
CA SER A 273 16.81 -13.99 -13.30
C SER A 273 15.59 -13.71 -14.18
N ALA A 274 14.93 -12.57 -13.96
CA ALA A 274 13.87 -12.06 -14.81
C ALA A 274 14.43 -10.97 -15.74
N PHE A 275 14.81 -11.36 -16.96
CA PHE A 275 15.54 -10.48 -17.88
C PHE A 275 14.67 -9.98 -19.03
N THR A 276 13.73 -10.81 -19.50
CA THR A 276 12.82 -10.44 -20.59
C THR A 276 11.71 -9.52 -20.09
N TYR A 277 11.06 -8.80 -21.02
CA TYR A 277 9.88 -7.98 -20.72
C TYR A 277 8.80 -8.77 -19.97
N LEU A 278 8.45 -9.95 -20.47
CA LEU A 278 7.40 -10.79 -19.87
C LEU A 278 7.78 -11.25 -18.47
N GLU A 279 9.04 -11.62 -18.25
CA GLU A 279 9.53 -12.04 -16.93
C GLU A 279 9.56 -10.88 -15.94
N LYS A 280 10.00 -9.68 -16.35
CA LYS A 280 10.00 -8.49 -15.48
C LYS A 280 8.59 -8.08 -15.09
N ARG A 281 7.63 -8.13 -16.02
CA ARG A 281 6.21 -7.91 -15.72
C ARG A 281 5.69 -8.95 -14.73
N ALA A 282 5.96 -10.23 -14.97
CA ALA A 282 5.56 -11.32 -14.06
C ALA A 282 6.20 -11.17 -12.68
N PHE A 283 7.48 -10.79 -12.63
CA PHE A 283 8.20 -10.50 -11.39
C PHE A 283 7.54 -9.37 -10.61
N GLY A 284 7.25 -8.24 -11.24
CA GLY A 284 6.64 -7.10 -10.57
C GLY A 284 5.27 -7.43 -9.96
N ILE A 285 4.43 -8.18 -10.69
CA ILE A 285 3.15 -8.68 -10.16
C ILE A 285 3.38 -9.61 -8.97
N ALA A 286 4.31 -10.55 -9.09
CA ALA A 286 4.64 -11.50 -8.03
C ALA A 286 5.31 -10.84 -6.80
N ASP A 287 5.98 -9.69 -6.98
CA ASP A 287 6.58 -8.89 -5.91
C ASP A 287 5.50 -8.18 -5.08
N ASP A 288 4.48 -7.61 -5.73
CA ASP A 288 3.28 -7.09 -5.05
C ASP A 288 2.54 -8.20 -4.26
N ILE A 289 2.48 -9.42 -4.81
CA ILE A 289 1.85 -10.57 -4.13
C ILE A 289 2.64 -11.00 -2.89
N TYR A 290 3.96 -10.89 -2.94
CA TYR A 290 4.82 -11.14 -1.78
C TYR A 290 4.56 -10.11 -0.67
N GLU A 291 4.49 -8.81 -1.01
CA GLU A 291 4.13 -7.76 -0.04
C GLU A 291 2.72 -7.96 0.53
N ALA A 292 1.77 -8.40 -0.32
CA ALA A 292 0.43 -8.78 0.12
C ALA A 292 0.45 -10.00 1.06
N GLY A 293 1.38 -10.93 0.87
CA GLY A 293 1.62 -12.07 1.77
C GLY A 293 2.14 -11.60 3.14
N LEU A 294 3.05 -10.62 3.17
CA LEU A 294 3.52 -10.01 4.41
C LEU A 294 2.39 -9.24 5.13
N LEU A 295 1.52 -8.54 4.39
CA LEU A 295 0.31 -7.93 4.95
C LEU A 295 -0.64 -8.98 5.53
N PHE A 296 -0.81 -10.12 4.85
CA PHE A 296 -1.61 -11.24 5.35
C PHE A 296 -1.01 -11.78 6.66
N ALA A 297 0.29 -12.08 6.69
CA ALA A 297 0.96 -12.50 7.92
C ALA A 297 0.76 -11.48 9.05
N TYR A 298 0.98 -10.19 8.78
CA TYR A 298 0.78 -9.12 9.76
C TYR A 298 -0.64 -9.16 10.36
N LEU A 299 -1.66 -9.28 9.53
CA LEU A 299 -3.06 -9.32 9.96
C LEU A 299 -3.46 -10.66 10.60
N ALA A 300 -2.74 -11.75 10.32
CA ALA A 300 -2.95 -13.05 10.96
C ALA A 300 -2.34 -13.12 12.36
N PHE A 301 -1.24 -12.40 12.61
CA PHE A 301 -0.55 -12.43 13.90
C PHE A 301 -0.93 -11.26 14.81
N VAL A 302 -0.70 -10.02 14.38
CA VAL A 302 -0.75 -8.85 15.27
C VAL A 302 -2.13 -8.67 15.93
N PRO A 303 -3.27 -8.71 15.21
CA PRO A 303 -4.58 -8.55 15.83
C PRO A 303 -4.96 -9.66 16.81
N PHE A 304 -4.34 -10.84 16.73
CA PHE A 304 -4.69 -12.02 17.53
C PHE A 304 -3.79 -12.22 18.76
N CYS A 305 -2.67 -11.51 18.81
CA CYS A 305 -1.73 -11.54 19.93
C CYS A 305 -1.99 -10.38 20.90
N GLU A 306 -1.50 -10.52 22.13
CA GLU A 306 -1.44 -9.39 23.07
C GLU A 306 -0.50 -8.29 22.53
N ALA A 307 -0.79 -7.04 22.89
CA ALA A 307 0.04 -5.91 22.48
C ALA A 307 1.49 -6.10 22.96
N GLY A 308 2.44 -5.97 22.04
CA GLY A 308 3.88 -6.12 22.30
C GLY A 308 4.42 -7.55 22.14
N VAL A 309 3.57 -8.57 21.94
CA VAL A 309 4.03 -9.93 21.64
C VAL A 309 4.58 -10.04 20.23
N MET A 310 3.89 -9.45 19.26
CA MET A 310 4.28 -9.45 17.86
C MET A 310 4.05 -8.08 17.24
N ASP A 311 5.02 -7.63 16.46
CA ASP A 311 4.94 -6.44 15.60
C ASP A 311 5.37 -6.81 14.17
N GLY A 312 5.16 -5.90 13.22
CA GLY A 312 5.43 -6.17 11.81
C GLY A 312 6.90 -6.45 11.51
N LEU A 313 7.83 -5.79 12.20
CA LEU A 313 9.26 -5.99 12.01
C LEU A 313 9.71 -7.34 12.58
N SER A 314 9.26 -7.66 13.79
CA SER A 314 9.54 -8.95 14.43
C SER A 314 9.00 -10.11 13.60
N LEU A 315 7.78 -9.98 13.06
CA LEU A 315 7.18 -11.00 12.19
C LEU A 315 7.95 -11.16 10.88
N GLN A 316 8.33 -10.05 10.23
CA GLN A 316 9.10 -10.11 9.00
C GLN A 316 10.46 -10.80 9.22
N ARG A 317 11.17 -10.45 10.31
CA ARG A 317 12.44 -11.10 10.67
C ARG A 317 12.27 -12.59 10.93
N LEU A 318 11.20 -12.97 11.60
CA LEU A 318 10.88 -14.38 11.86
C LEU A 318 10.74 -15.15 10.54
N LEU A 319 9.91 -14.64 9.62
CA LEU A 319 9.62 -15.28 8.34
C LEU A 319 10.83 -15.27 7.41
N GLU A 320 11.45 -14.12 7.19
CA GLU A 320 12.50 -13.94 6.17
C GLU A 320 13.88 -14.39 6.64
N ASN A 321 14.27 -14.08 7.88
CA ASN A 321 15.65 -14.28 8.34
C ASN A 321 15.79 -15.58 9.13
N THR A 322 14.90 -15.80 10.09
CA THR A 322 14.98 -16.97 10.99
C THR A 322 14.62 -18.25 10.26
N PHE A 323 13.44 -18.28 9.62
CA PHE A 323 12.94 -19.47 8.93
C PHE A 323 13.11 -19.45 7.41
N ARG A 324 13.60 -18.35 6.83
CA ARG A 324 13.89 -18.25 5.38
C ARG A 324 12.71 -18.67 4.51
N LEU A 325 11.52 -18.24 4.90
CA LEU A 325 10.23 -18.48 4.25
C LEU A 325 9.75 -19.94 4.30
N ASP A 326 10.32 -20.76 5.18
CA ASP A 326 9.79 -22.07 5.57
C ASP A 326 8.64 -21.88 6.57
N LEU A 327 7.40 -21.93 6.07
CA LEU A 327 6.23 -21.72 6.93
C LEU A 327 5.85 -22.95 7.74
N GLU A 328 6.32 -24.14 7.36
CA GLU A 328 6.11 -25.35 8.16
C GLU A 328 6.92 -25.25 9.44
N ALA A 329 8.23 -24.94 9.33
CA ALA A 329 9.09 -24.68 10.48
C ALA A 329 8.60 -23.47 11.31
N THR A 330 8.13 -22.41 10.64
CA THR A 330 7.53 -21.25 11.34
C THR A 330 6.31 -21.68 12.15
N ARG A 331 5.41 -22.49 11.59
CA ARG A 331 4.21 -22.98 12.26
C ARG A 331 4.57 -23.81 13.50
N GLU A 332 5.52 -24.75 13.38
CA GLU A 332 6.01 -25.56 14.50
C GLU A 332 6.56 -24.69 15.63
N TYR A 333 7.38 -23.70 15.30
CA TYR A 333 7.91 -22.75 16.27
C TYR A 333 6.80 -21.98 16.98
N CYS A 334 5.82 -21.47 16.23
CA CYS A 334 4.74 -20.68 16.81
C CYS A 334 3.74 -21.52 17.63
N ILE A 335 3.61 -22.81 17.36
CA ILE A 335 2.81 -23.73 18.21
C ILE A 335 3.42 -23.88 19.60
N ALA A 336 4.75 -23.77 19.72
CA ALA A 336 5.44 -23.87 21.00
C ALA A 336 5.29 -22.62 21.89
N ASP A 337 4.74 -21.52 21.37
CA ASP A 337 4.48 -20.29 22.14
C ASP A 337 2.97 -20.08 22.34
N ASP A 338 2.50 -20.32 23.57
CA ASP A 338 1.10 -20.15 23.97
C ASP A 338 0.53 -18.75 23.67
N LYS A 339 1.39 -17.72 23.56
CA LYS A 339 0.97 -16.35 23.23
C LYS A 339 0.49 -16.20 21.79
N LEU A 340 0.86 -17.14 20.91
CA LEU A 340 0.54 -17.12 19.48
C LEU A 340 -0.66 -18.00 19.12
N VAL A 341 -1.22 -18.76 20.08
CA VAL A 341 -2.27 -19.77 19.84
C VAL A 341 -3.44 -19.27 18.99
N ASN A 342 -3.94 -18.05 19.24
CA ASN A 342 -5.08 -17.51 18.49
C ASN A 342 -4.73 -17.22 17.02
N ALA A 343 -3.48 -16.86 16.73
CA ALA A 343 -2.99 -16.65 15.36
C ALA A 343 -2.86 -17.99 14.62
N ILE A 344 -2.38 -19.03 15.31
CA ILE A 344 -2.30 -20.40 14.78
C ILE A 344 -3.69 -20.93 14.46
N GLU A 345 -4.63 -20.82 15.40
CA GLU A 345 -6.03 -21.22 15.17
C GLU A 345 -6.67 -20.49 13.98
N PHE A 346 -6.28 -19.24 13.73
CA PHE A 346 -6.79 -18.50 12.58
C PHE A 346 -6.22 -19.04 11.25
N LEU A 347 -4.92 -19.31 11.20
CA LEU A 347 -4.27 -19.85 10.00
C LEU A 347 -4.60 -21.34 9.76
N ASP A 348 -4.95 -22.07 10.82
CA ASP A 348 -5.38 -23.48 10.77
C ASP A 348 -6.84 -23.65 10.32
N LEU A 349 -7.61 -22.56 10.13
CA LEU A 349 -8.98 -22.64 9.61
C LEU A 349 -9.03 -23.43 8.31
N GLY A 350 -10.01 -24.33 8.22
CA GLY A 350 -10.18 -25.20 7.07
C GLY A 350 -8.99 -26.12 6.86
N ASP A 351 -8.49 -26.77 7.91
CA ASP A 351 -7.38 -27.74 7.80
C ASP A 351 -6.11 -27.09 7.18
N GLY A 352 -5.65 -26.01 7.80
CA GLY A 352 -4.40 -25.35 7.41
C GLY A 352 -4.46 -24.44 6.18
N ALA A 353 -5.66 -24.05 5.72
CA ALA A 353 -5.83 -23.26 4.50
C ALA A 353 -5.12 -21.89 4.55
N GLY A 354 -5.01 -21.27 5.74
CA GLY A 354 -4.30 -20.01 5.90
C GLY A 354 -2.79 -20.16 5.68
N TRP A 355 -2.20 -21.22 6.22
CA TRP A 355 -0.79 -21.56 6.02
C TRP A 355 -0.47 -21.91 4.59
N GLU A 356 -1.30 -22.74 3.96
CA GLU A 356 -1.20 -23.10 2.54
C GLU A 356 -1.13 -21.85 1.67
N LEU A 357 -2.07 -20.93 1.88
CA LEU A 357 -2.13 -19.68 1.12
C LEU A 357 -0.92 -18.79 1.39
N LEU A 358 -0.54 -18.62 2.66
CA LEU A 358 0.60 -17.78 3.03
C LEU A 358 1.91 -18.31 2.41
N GLN A 359 2.09 -19.64 2.37
CA GLN A 359 3.26 -20.28 1.77
C GLN A 359 3.32 -20.06 0.27
N ALA A 360 2.16 -20.08 -0.40
CA ALA A 360 2.06 -19.78 -1.83
C ALA A 360 2.41 -18.31 -2.13
N MET A 361 1.89 -17.37 -1.34
CA MET A 361 2.16 -15.94 -1.53
C MET A 361 3.62 -15.56 -1.22
N LEU A 362 4.22 -16.18 -0.21
CA LEU A 362 5.60 -15.93 0.22
C LEU A 362 6.64 -16.85 -0.46
N ASN A 363 6.27 -17.54 -1.54
CA ASN A 363 7.19 -18.47 -2.20
C ASN A 363 8.48 -17.75 -2.64
N ALA A 364 9.64 -18.36 -2.36
CA ALA A 364 10.93 -17.80 -2.75
C ALA A 364 11.09 -17.67 -4.28
N ASP A 365 10.51 -18.61 -5.04
CA ASP A 365 10.45 -18.50 -6.50
C ASP A 365 9.21 -17.68 -6.90
N PHE A 366 9.44 -16.46 -7.39
CA PHE A 366 8.37 -15.55 -7.80
C PHE A 366 7.43 -16.17 -8.84
N ARG A 367 7.92 -17.11 -9.65
CA ARG A 367 7.14 -17.79 -10.70
C ARG A 367 6.05 -18.70 -10.13
N LYS A 368 6.19 -19.11 -8.86
CA LYS A 368 5.23 -19.97 -8.14
C LYS A 368 4.21 -19.18 -7.33
N ARG A 369 4.36 -17.85 -7.23
CA ARG A 369 3.40 -17.02 -6.50
C ARG A 369 2.10 -16.89 -7.30
N PRO A 370 0.94 -16.95 -6.63
CA PRO A 370 -0.36 -16.80 -7.30
C PRO A 370 -0.58 -15.36 -7.79
N THR A 371 -1.54 -15.15 -8.69
CA THR A 371 -2.05 -13.80 -8.98
C THR A 371 -3.02 -13.35 -7.88
N ALA A 372 -3.35 -12.05 -7.84
CA ALA A 372 -4.29 -11.52 -6.85
C ALA A 372 -5.69 -12.16 -6.99
N GLU A 373 -6.14 -12.46 -8.20
CA GLU A 373 -7.40 -13.16 -8.48
C GLU A 373 -7.36 -14.61 -7.99
N ALA A 374 -6.23 -15.30 -8.17
CA ALA A 374 -6.04 -16.66 -7.66
C ALA A 374 -6.06 -16.68 -6.13
N VAL A 375 -5.44 -15.69 -5.48
CA VAL A 375 -5.53 -15.55 -4.02
C VAL A 375 -6.98 -15.34 -3.57
N LEU A 376 -7.72 -14.43 -4.23
CA LEU A 376 -9.13 -14.17 -3.90
C LEU A 376 -10.04 -15.40 -4.07
N SER A 377 -9.64 -16.34 -4.94
CA SER A 377 -10.37 -17.58 -5.20
C SER A 377 -9.99 -18.71 -4.24
N HIS A 378 -8.96 -18.52 -3.41
CA HIS A 378 -8.52 -19.52 -2.44
C HIS A 378 -9.58 -19.75 -1.36
N ARG A 379 -9.78 -21.00 -0.91
CA ARG A 379 -10.79 -21.41 0.09
C ARG A 379 -10.74 -20.63 1.41
N PHE A 380 -9.53 -20.22 1.82
CA PHE A 380 -9.35 -19.35 2.97
C PHE A 380 -9.97 -17.96 2.77
N MET A 381 -9.85 -17.41 1.56
CA MET A 381 -10.33 -16.08 1.20
C MET A 381 -11.81 -16.07 0.86
N THR A 382 -12.40 -17.15 0.35
CA THR A 382 -13.85 -17.20 0.06
C THR A 382 -14.71 -17.20 1.33
N GLY A 383 -14.10 -17.51 2.47
CA GLY A 383 -14.79 -17.64 3.76
C GLY A 383 -15.52 -18.97 3.92
N GLU A 384 -15.29 -19.94 3.03
CA GLU A 384 -15.79 -21.31 3.15
C GLU A 384 -15.29 -22.01 4.42
N VAL A 385 -14.18 -21.54 4.98
CA VAL A 385 -13.52 -22.08 6.18
C VAL A 385 -14.04 -21.49 7.51
N LEU A 386 -15.00 -20.55 7.47
CA LEU A 386 -15.45 -19.75 8.63
C LEU A 386 -16.67 -20.27 9.39
#